data_AF-A0A7J4PLC1-F1
#
_entry.id   AF-A0A7J4PLC1-F1
#
_cell.length_a   1.000
_cell.length_b   1.000
_cell.length_c   1.000
_cell.angle_alpha   90.00
_cell.angle_beta   90.00
_cell.angle_gamma   90.00
#
_symmetry.space_group_name_H-M   'P 1'
#
loop_
_entity.id
_entity.type
_entity.pdbx_description
1 polymer ?
#
loop_
_entity_poly.entity_id
_entity_poly.type
_entity_poly.pdbx_seq_one_letter_code
_entity_poly.pdbx_strand_id
1 'polypeptide(L)'
;EQTEEEQDEEEQDEEEQDEEEQDEEQTELNYSQRAENAIKEKEARYNGLPVKAFISKDWTLEYAIALSDLKIDFYRAVLQGRKIKNSNVLTLTEKKKIQVDKKVNSDIKKWNDEWVNERIAFEIYNNIQLKGSISKAIVAQCFSEILEEYSDQNDLKEKLISDSNFKYIIDAITYATSGELEKEASDD
;
A
#
# COMPACT_ATOMS: atom_id res chain seq x y z
N GLU A 1 33.87 12.93 -39.64
CA GLU A 1 32.88 13.95 -39.26
C GLU A 1 31.54 13.34 -38.87
N GLN A 2 30.86 12.51 -39.66
CA GLN A 2 29.59 11.90 -39.21
C GLN A 2 29.68 10.79 -38.13
N THR A 3 30.88 10.28 -37.81
CA THR A 3 31.08 9.20 -36.82
C THR A 3 31.60 9.65 -35.45
N GLU A 4 32.00 10.92 -35.30
CA GLU A 4 32.44 11.46 -33.99
C GLU A 4 31.28 12.12 -33.25
N GLU A 5 30.36 12.80 -33.95
CA GLU A 5 29.14 13.38 -33.33
C GLU A 5 28.17 12.31 -32.79
N GLU A 6 28.04 11.14 -33.43
CA GLU A 6 27.20 10.05 -32.92
C GLU A 6 27.80 9.36 -31.68
N GLN A 7 29.13 9.38 -31.50
CA GLN A 7 29.79 8.78 -30.33
C GLN A 7 29.74 9.70 -29.11
N ASP A 8 29.87 11.02 -29.32
CA ASP A 8 29.77 12.01 -28.24
C ASP A 8 28.32 12.16 -27.73
N GLU A 9 27.30 11.88 -28.55
CA GLU A 9 25.88 11.85 -28.12
C GLU A 9 25.56 10.55 -27.33
N GLU A 10 26.06 9.39 -27.75
CA GLU A 10 25.87 8.12 -27.00
C GLU A 10 26.59 8.13 -25.64
N GLU A 11 27.80 8.70 -25.53
CA GLU A 11 28.51 8.82 -24.24
C GLU A 11 27.81 9.80 -23.29
N GLN A 12 27.21 10.89 -23.79
CA GLN A 12 26.43 11.82 -22.97
C GLN A 12 25.12 11.22 -22.48
N ASP A 13 24.42 10.46 -23.32
CA ASP A 13 23.19 9.77 -22.95
C ASP A 13 23.42 8.65 -21.92
N GLU A 14 24.59 7.98 -21.95
CA GLU A 14 25.00 6.99 -20.94
C GLU A 14 25.39 7.64 -19.61
N GLU A 15 26.13 8.76 -19.62
CA GLU A 15 26.51 9.49 -18.40
C GLU A 15 25.29 10.10 -17.68
N GLU A 16 24.32 10.65 -18.41
CA GLU A 16 23.08 11.18 -17.82
C GLU A 16 22.21 10.05 -17.19
N GLN A 17 22.16 8.88 -17.82
CA GLN A 17 21.45 7.71 -17.27
C GLN A 17 22.12 7.19 -15.99
N ASP A 18 23.45 7.10 -15.97
CA ASP A 18 24.22 6.65 -14.80
C ASP A 18 24.09 7.63 -13.62
N GLU A 19 23.97 8.94 -13.86
CA GLU A 19 23.73 9.94 -12.82
C GLU A 19 22.29 9.89 -12.28
N GLU A 20 21.28 9.71 -13.14
CA GLU A 20 19.87 9.56 -12.72
C GLU A 20 19.67 8.28 -11.88
N GLU A 21 20.26 7.15 -12.29
CA GLU A 21 20.19 5.90 -11.53
C GLU A 21 20.88 6.02 -10.15
N GLN A 22 22.03 6.71 -10.08
CA GLN A 22 22.73 6.94 -8.81
C GLN A 22 21.95 7.85 -7.86
N ASP A 23 21.30 8.90 -8.37
CA ASP A 23 20.47 9.80 -7.55
C ASP A 23 19.19 9.11 -7.07
N GLU A 24 18.56 8.28 -7.89
CA GLU A 24 17.42 7.44 -7.48
C GLU A 24 17.83 6.42 -6.39
N GLU A 25 18.93 5.69 -6.59
CA GLU A 25 19.42 4.70 -5.61
C GLU A 25 19.79 5.39 -4.27
N GLN A 26 20.45 6.54 -4.32
CA GLN A 26 20.84 7.30 -3.13
C GLN A 26 19.62 7.86 -2.38
N THR A 27 18.55 8.25 -3.09
CA THR A 27 17.30 8.73 -2.47
C THR A 27 16.50 7.59 -1.84
N GLU A 28 16.42 6.42 -2.48
CA GLU A 28 15.79 5.22 -1.94
C GLU A 28 16.49 4.70 -0.67
N LEU A 29 17.84 4.62 -0.71
CA LEU A 29 18.65 4.24 0.46
C LEU A 29 18.40 5.17 1.65
N ASN A 30 18.29 6.48 1.40
CA ASN A 30 18.01 7.48 2.43
C ASN A 30 16.62 7.28 3.05
N TYR A 31 15.61 6.99 2.22
CA TYR A 31 14.24 6.72 2.70
C TYR A 31 14.18 5.44 3.55
N SER A 32 14.78 4.35 3.07
CA SER A 32 14.80 3.07 3.79
C SER A 32 15.44 3.21 5.18
N GLN A 33 16.58 3.90 5.26
CA GLN A 33 17.25 4.18 6.54
C GLN A 33 16.38 5.03 7.49
N ARG A 34 15.67 6.03 6.97
CA ARG A 34 14.72 6.83 7.77
C ARG A 34 13.56 6.00 8.29
N ALA A 35 13.00 5.12 7.45
CA ALA A 35 11.90 4.25 7.82
C ALA A 35 12.33 3.28 8.94
N GLU A 36 13.49 2.64 8.80
CA GLU A 36 14.05 1.75 9.82
C GLU A 36 14.30 2.47 11.16
N ASN A 37 14.89 3.67 11.11
CA ASN A 37 15.14 4.46 12.32
C ASN A 37 13.81 4.84 13.00
N ALA A 38 12.80 5.26 12.22
CA ALA A 38 11.48 5.59 12.75
C ALA A 38 10.77 4.36 13.37
N ILE A 39 10.99 3.16 12.83
CA ILE A 39 10.49 1.92 13.43
C ILE A 39 11.17 1.68 14.77
N LYS A 40 12.52 1.68 14.82
CA LYS A 40 13.30 1.46 16.04
C LYS A 40 12.93 2.45 17.15
N GLU A 41 12.79 3.73 16.81
CA GLU A 41 12.38 4.76 17.77
C GLU A 41 10.99 4.51 18.36
N LYS A 42 10.03 4.12 17.53
CA LYS A 42 8.67 3.81 17.98
C LYS A 42 8.63 2.51 18.78
N GLU A 43 9.38 1.49 18.39
CA GLU A 43 9.52 0.25 19.16
C GLU A 43 10.09 0.55 20.55
N ALA A 44 11.20 1.28 20.63
CA ALA A 44 11.79 1.68 21.92
C ALA A 44 10.83 2.52 22.78
N ARG A 45 9.94 3.30 22.16
CA ARG A 45 8.98 4.15 22.85
C ARG A 45 7.74 3.39 23.37
N TYR A 46 7.24 2.44 22.59
CA TYR A 46 5.95 1.81 22.84
C TYR A 46 6.07 0.37 23.37
N ASN A 47 7.19 -0.31 23.15
CA ASN A 47 7.44 -1.60 23.77
C ASN A 47 7.65 -1.43 25.27
N GLY A 48 6.92 -2.22 26.04
CA GLY A 48 7.05 -2.28 27.49
C GLY A 48 6.06 -3.29 28.04
N LEU A 49 6.54 -4.30 28.78
CA LEU A 49 5.70 -5.41 29.24
C LEU A 49 4.42 -4.91 29.94
N PRO A 50 3.22 -5.38 29.55
CA PRO A 50 2.90 -6.46 28.59
C PRO A 50 2.59 -5.98 27.15
N VAL A 51 2.96 -4.76 26.78
CA VAL A 51 2.68 -4.13 25.48
C VAL A 51 3.83 -4.42 24.48
N LYS A 52 3.46 -4.93 23.30
CA LYS A 52 4.33 -5.08 22.13
C LYS A 52 3.79 -4.26 20.97
N ALA A 53 4.64 -3.44 20.36
CA ALA A 53 4.33 -2.62 19.21
C ALA A 53 4.63 -3.39 17.92
N PHE A 54 3.73 -3.27 16.95
CA PHE A 54 3.87 -3.82 15.60
C PHE A 54 3.72 -2.68 14.61
N ILE A 55 4.78 -2.39 13.86
CA ILE A 55 4.90 -1.15 13.09
C ILE A 55 4.97 -1.50 11.61
N SER A 56 4.16 -0.83 10.80
CA SER A 56 4.23 -0.95 9.35
C SER A 56 5.53 -0.35 8.81
N LYS A 57 6.07 -0.96 7.76
CA LYS A 57 7.19 -0.43 6.98
C LYS A 57 6.75 0.73 6.09
N ASP A 58 5.47 0.77 5.75
CA ASP A 58 4.89 1.74 4.85
C ASP A 58 4.32 2.95 5.58
N TRP A 59 4.06 4.01 4.81
CA TRP A 59 3.62 5.29 5.36
C TRP A 59 2.25 5.21 6.03
N THR A 60 1.29 4.50 5.43
CA THR A 60 -0.09 4.34 5.93
C THR A 60 -0.66 2.97 5.56
N LEU A 61 -1.65 2.51 6.32
CA LEU A 61 -2.37 1.26 6.02
C LEU A 61 -3.00 1.30 4.63
N GLU A 62 -3.62 2.42 4.24
CA GLU A 62 -4.26 2.57 2.94
C GLU A 62 -3.26 2.43 1.78
N TYR A 63 -2.07 3.00 1.94
CA TYR A 63 -0.99 2.87 0.96
C TYR A 63 -0.47 1.42 0.89
N ALA A 64 -0.26 0.77 2.04
CA ALA A 64 0.16 -0.64 2.12
C ALA A 64 -0.85 -1.58 1.42
N ILE A 65 -2.16 -1.38 1.64
CA ILE A 65 -3.19 -2.14 0.93
C ILE A 65 -3.14 -1.83 -0.58
N ALA A 66 -2.93 -0.58 -0.98
CA ALA A 66 -2.88 -0.23 -2.40
C ALA A 66 -1.62 -0.75 -3.12
N LEU A 67 -0.55 -1.07 -2.39
CA LEU A 67 0.61 -1.79 -2.90
C LEU A 67 0.37 -3.31 -3.04
N SER A 68 -0.41 -3.88 -2.12
CA SER A 68 -0.73 -5.31 -2.05
C SER A 68 -1.48 -5.87 -3.25
N ASP A 69 -1.64 -7.19 -3.30
CA ASP A 69 -2.52 -7.87 -4.25
C ASP A 69 -3.99 -7.49 -4.11
N LEU A 70 -4.39 -6.87 -2.98
CA LEU A 70 -5.74 -6.36 -2.74
C LEU A 70 -5.97 -4.95 -3.31
N LYS A 71 -5.04 -4.40 -4.11
CA LYS A 71 -5.13 -3.04 -4.65
C LYS A 71 -6.43 -2.76 -5.42
N ILE A 72 -6.89 -3.74 -6.20
CA ILE A 72 -8.10 -3.61 -7.03
C ILE A 72 -9.33 -3.53 -6.13
N ASP A 73 -9.40 -4.39 -5.12
CA ASP A 73 -10.48 -4.46 -4.14
C ASP A 73 -10.52 -3.22 -3.26
N PHE A 74 -9.36 -2.72 -2.85
CA PHE A 74 -9.23 -1.48 -2.11
C PHE A 74 -9.62 -0.26 -2.94
N TYR A 75 -9.18 -0.18 -4.20
CA TYR A 75 -9.58 0.92 -5.08
C TYR A 75 -11.09 0.91 -5.33
N ARG A 76 -11.69 -0.28 -5.49
CA ARG A 76 -13.15 -0.46 -5.53
C ARG A 76 -13.80 0.14 -4.28
N ALA A 77 -13.31 -0.20 -3.08
CA ALA A 77 -13.81 0.34 -1.82
C ALA A 77 -13.70 1.87 -1.74
N VAL A 78 -12.59 2.47 -2.20
CA VAL A 78 -12.40 3.93 -2.25
C VAL A 78 -13.46 4.58 -3.15
N LEU A 79 -13.71 4.02 -4.34
CA LEU A 79 -14.70 4.55 -5.26
C LEU A 79 -16.15 4.36 -4.77
N GLN A 80 -16.42 3.25 -4.09
CA GLN A 80 -17.70 3.02 -3.41
C GLN A 80 -17.92 4.05 -2.30
N GLY A 81 -16.92 4.26 -1.44
CA GLY A 81 -16.95 5.29 -0.39
C GLY A 81 -17.15 6.70 -0.96
N ARG A 82 -16.53 7.02 -2.11
CA ARG A 82 -16.78 8.29 -2.82
C ARG A 82 -18.23 8.45 -3.23
N LYS A 83 -18.85 7.38 -3.74
CA LYS A 83 -20.25 7.41 -4.19
C LYS A 83 -21.22 7.52 -3.01
N ILE A 84 -20.94 6.87 -1.88
CA ILE A 84 -21.73 6.98 -0.65
C ILE A 84 -21.65 8.41 -0.11
N LYS A 85 -20.45 8.99 -0.01
CA LYS A 85 -20.23 10.39 0.42
C LYS A 85 -21.07 11.38 -0.40
N ASN A 86 -21.17 11.16 -1.72
CA ASN A 86 -21.91 12.04 -2.63
C ASN A 86 -23.41 11.70 -2.71
N SER A 87 -23.94 10.92 -1.77
CA SER A 87 -25.33 10.50 -1.76
C SER A 87 -25.95 10.57 -0.36
N ASN A 88 -27.27 10.73 -0.28
CA ASN A 88 -28.00 10.73 0.99
C ASN A 88 -28.37 9.29 1.46
N VAL A 89 -27.70 8.27 0.91
CA VAL A 89 -27.99 6.86 1.19
C VAL A 89 -26.72 6.18 1.67
N LEU A 90 -26.86 5.36 2.72
CA LEU A 90 -25.75 4.66 3.35
C LEU A 90 -25.29 3.42 2.57
N THR A 91 -26.05 2.98 1.56
CA THR A 91 -25.75 1.80 0.74
C THR A 91 -25.78 2.10 -0.74
N LEU A 92 -24.98 1.35 -1.50
CA LEU A 92 -24.93 1.43 -2.96
C LEU A 92 -25.95 0.50 -3.59
N THR A 93 -26.59 0.97 -4.66
CA THR A 93 -27.39 0.08 -5.51
C THR A 93 -26.48 -0.74 -6.41
N GLU A 94 -26.93 -1.93 -6.82
CA GLU A 94 -26.18 -2.81 -7.73
C GLU A 94 -25.74 -2.09 -9.02
N LYS A 95 -26.60 -1.24 -9.58
CA LYS A 95 -26.26 -0.42 -10.75
C LYS A 95 -25.05 0.48 -10.48
N LYS A 96 -24.91 1.03 -9.28
CA LYS A 96 -23.76 1.86 -8.89
C LYS A 96 -22.52 1.01 -8.64
N LYS A 97 -22.65 -0.19 -8.04
CA LYS A 97 -21.54 -1.15 -7.88
C LYS A 97 -20.93 -1.51 -9.26
N ILE A 98 -21.77 -1.87 -10.23
CA ILE A 98 -21.34 -2.17 -11.61
C ILE A 98 -20.63 -0.98 -12.28
N GLN A 99 -21.08 0.26 -12.03
CA GLN A 99 -20.40 1.45 -12.55
C GLN A 99 -19.02 1.66 -11.92
N VAL A 100 -18.88 1.35 -10.63
CA VAL A 100 -17.60 1.38 -9.95
C VAL A 100 -16.67 0.33 -10.53
N ASP A 101 -17.11 -0.91 -10.68
CA ASP A 101 -16.27 -2.00 -11.22
C ASP A 101 -15.75 -1.71 -12.63
N LYS A 102 -16.62 -1.18 -13.51
CA LYS A 102 -16.21 -0.76 -14.84
C LYS A 102 -15.12 0.31 -14.80
N LYS A 103 -15.22 1.26 -13.86
CA LYS A 103 -14.22 2.31 -13.71
C LYS A 103 -12.91 1.76 -13.14
N VAL A 104 -12.97 0.94 -12.09
CA VAL A 104 -11.80 0.28 -11.49
C VAL A 104 -11.01 -0.47 -12.55
N ASN A 105 -11.67 -1.36 -13.30
CA ASN A 105 -11.02 -2.16 -14.32
C ASN A 105 -10.41 -1.30 -15.44
N SER A 106 -11.10 -0.23 -15.84
CA SER A 106 -10.59 0.69 -16.85
C SER A 106 -9.35 1.46 -16.37
N ASP A 107 -9.39 1.97 -15.14
CA ASP A 107 -8.30 2.76 -14.58
C ASP A 107 -7.07 1.87 -14.30
N ILE A 108 -7.27 0.71 -13.65
CA ILE A 108 -6.18 -0.23 -13.33
C ILE A 108 -5.52 -0.75 -14.61
N LYS A 109 -6.31 -1.09 -15.64
CA LYS A 109 -5.74 -1.51 -16.92
C LYS A 109 -4.84 -0.41 -17.50
N LYS A 110 -5.34 0.83 -17.55
CA LYS A 110 -4.56 1.96 -18.05
C LYS A 110 -3.29 2.18 -17.22
N TRP A 111 -3.40 2.14 -15.89
CA TRP A 111 -2.27 2.42 -15.03
C TRP A 111 -1.21 1.32 -15.07
N ASN A 112 -1.59 0.04 -15.16
CA ASN A 112 -0.62 -1.06 -15.27
C ASN A 112 0.19 -0.99 -16.58
N ASP A 113 -0.35 -0.36 -17.62
CA ASP A 113 0.37 -0.17 -18.89
C ASP A 113 1.36 1.01 -18.82
N GLU A 114 1.19 1.94 -17.88
CA GLU A 114 1.93 3.22 -17.84
C GLU A 114 2.79 3.40 -16.58
N TRP A 115 2.42 2.82 -15.43
CA TRP A 115 2.91 3.19 -14.10
C TRP A 115 3.37 1.99 -13.28
N VAL A 116 4.38 2.23 -12.44
CA VAL A 116 4.81 1.30 -11.37
C VAL A 116 3.79 1.24 -10.23
N ASN A 117 3.85 0.17 -9.43
CA ASN A 117 2.87 -0.12 -8.37
C ASN A 117 2.81 0.98 -7.31
N GLU A 118 3.94 1.57 -6.95
CA GLU A 118 4.10 2.62 -5.95
C GLU A 118 3.34 3.88 -6.38
N ARG A 119 3.43 4.22 -7.67
CA ARG A 119 2.69 5.34 -8.26
C ARG A 119 1.19 5.07 -8.26
N ILE A 120 0.77 3.85 -8.55
CA ILE A 120 -0.65 3.44 -8.49
C ILE A 120 -1.17 3.54 -7.05
N ALA A 121 -0.42 3.02 -6.09
CA ALA A 121 -0.75 3.07 -4.68
C ALA A 121 -0.86 4.52 -4.18
N PHE A 122 0.08 5.38 -4.59
CA PHE A 122 0.03 6.81 -4.29
C PHE A 122 -1.18 7.50 -4.92
N GLU A 123 -1.53 7.18 -6.16
CA GLU A 123 -2.72 7.73 -6.81
C GLU A 123 -4.00 7.37 -6.03
N ILE A 124 -4.17 6.10 -5.67
CA ILE A 124 -5.35 5.60 -4.95
C ILE A 124 -5.45 6.28 -3.57
N TYR A 125 -4.38 6.24 -2.78
CA TYR A 125 -4.37 6.77 -1.42
C TYR A 125 -4.40 8.31 -1.40
N ASN A 126 -3.42 8.95 -2.03
CA ASN A 126 -3.21 10.39 -1.85
C ASN A 126 -4.15 11.21 -2.75
N ASN A 127 -4.15 10.94 -4.05
CA ASN A 127 -4.88 11.78 -5.01
C ASN A 127 -6.38 11.51 -5.01
N ILE A 128 -6.79 10.25 -4.86
CA ILE A 128 -8.21 9.89 -4.90
C ILE A 128 -8.83 9.91 -3.50
N GLN A 129 -8.27 9.17 -2.53
CA GLN A 129 -8.88 9.07 -1.21
C GLN A 129 -8.67 10.33 -0.36
N LEU A 130 -7.42 10.71 -0.12
CA LEU A 130 -7.07 11.80 0.80
C LEU A 130 -7.50 13.17 0.25
N LYS A 131 -7.04 13.55 -0.95
CA LYS A 131 -7.44 14.82 -1.59
C LYS A 131 -8.94 14.85 -1.92
N GLY A 132 -9.54 13.71 -2.27
CA GLY A 132 -10.98 13.58 -2.44
C GLY A 132 -11.78 13.70 -1.12
N SER A 133 -11.09 13.76 0.02
CA SER A 133 -11.66 13.82 1.37
C SER A 133 -12.69 12.70 1.58
N ILE A 134 -12.39 11.50 1.10
CA ILE A 134 -13.27 10.33 1.24
C ILE A 134 -13.09 9.77 2.66
N SER A 135 -14.19 9.49 3.35
CA SER A 135 -14.13 9.01 4.74
C SER A 135 -13.41 7.66 4.83
N LYS A 136 -12.33 7.61 5.59
CA LYS A 136 -11.58 6.37 5.88
C LYS A 136 -12.47 5.27 6.47
N ALA A 137 -13.38 5.65 7.37
CA ALA A 137 -14.30 4.69 7.98
C ALA A 137 -15.29 4.09 6.96
N ILE A 138 -15.81 4.90 6.03
CA ILE A 138 -16.70 4.40 4.96
C ILE A 138 -15.91 3.50 4.01
N VAL A 139 -14.68 3.87 3.65
CA VAL A 139 -13.82 3.02 2.81
C VAL A 139 -13.52 1.71 3.50
N ALA A 140 -13.20 1.71 4.80
CA ALA A 140 -12.95 0.50 5.56
C ALA A 140 -14.20 -0.41 5.59
N GLN A 141 -15.40 0.14 5.80
CA GLN A 141 -16.64 -0.62 5.74
C GLN A 141 -16.88 -1.24 4.36
N CYS A 142 -16.74 -0.46 3.28
CA CYS A 142 -16.87 -0.97 1.92
C CYS A 142 -15.83 -2.07 1.63
N PHE A 143 -14.61 -1.89 2.14
CA PHE A 143 -13.54 -2.87 1.95
C PHE A 143 -13.84 -4.17 2.71
N SER A 144 -14.31 -4.10 3.94
CA SER A 144 -14.76 -5.28 4.70
C SER A 144 -15.87 -6.04 3.97
N GLU A 145 -16.87 -5.34 3.43
CA GLU A 145 -17.94 -5.97 2.63
C GLU A 145 -17.36 -6.71 1.41
N ILE A 146 -16.41 -6.09 0.70
CA ILE A 146 -15.75 -6.72 -0.46
C ILE A 146 -14.98 -7.98 -0.04
N LEU A 147 -14.27 -7.94 1.09
CA LEU A 147 -13.51 -9.10 1.60
C LEU A 147 -14.44 -10.25 2.03
N GLU A 148 -15.60 -9.94 2.60
CA GLU A 148 -16.62 -10.94 2.96
C GLU A 148 -17.25 -11.60 1.72
N GLU A 149 -17.29 -10.89 0.59
CA GLU A 149 -17.82 -11.41 -0.69
C GLU A 149 -16.85 -12.36 -1.42
N TYR A 150 -15.62 -12.60 -0.93
CA TYR A 150 -14.69 -13.55 -1.54
C TYR A 150 -15.26 -14.97 -1.55
N SER A 151 -15.27 -15.60 -2.73
CA SER A 151 -15.79 -16.97 -2.90
C SER A 151 -14.99 -18.03 -2.16
N ASP A 152 -13.67 -17.80 -2.00
CA ASP A 152 -12.78 -18.67 -1.24
C ASP A 152 -12.03 -17.84 -0.19
N GLN A 153 -12.42 -18.05 1.06
CA GLN A 153 -11.82 -17.37 2.21
C GLN A 153 -10.41 -17.90 2.54
N ASN A 154 -10.05 -19.11 2.09
CA ASN A 154 -8.69 -19.62 2.29
C ASN A 154 -7.71 -18.93 1.34
N ASP A 155 -8.09 -18.71 0.08
CA ASP A 155 -7.29 -17.92 -0.89
C ASP A 155 -7.03 -16.50 -0.37
N LEU A 156 -8.06 -15.83 0.15
CA LEU A 156 -7.89 -14.50 0.77
C LEU A 156 -6.93 -14.56 1.97
N LYS A 157 -7.08 -15.56 2.83
CA LYS A 157 -6.20 -15.75 3.99
C LYS A 157 -4.75 -15.98 3.57
N GLU A 158 -4.52 -16.82 2.56
CA GLU A 158 -3.18 -17.07 2.03
C GLU A 158 -2.56 -15.79 1.48
N LYS A 159 -3.29 -15.02 0.66
CA LYS A 159 -2.86 -13.71 0.16
C LYS A 159 -2.43 -12.76 1.27
N LEU A 160 -3.24 -12.65 2.33
CA LEU A 160 -2.93 -11.80 3.47
C LEU A 160 -1.66 -12.25 4.20
N ILE A 161 -1.48 -13.56 4.40
CA ILE A 161 -0.32 -14.12 5.13
C ILE A 161 0.96 -14.01 4.30
N SER A 162 0.90 -14.23 2.99
CA SER A 162 2.06 -14.18 2.11
C SER A 162 2.56 -12.76 1.85
N ASP A 163 1.68 -11.77 1.94
CA ASP A 163 2.02 -10.38 1.65
C ASP A 163 2.69 -9.70 2.85
N SER A 164 3.93 -9.27 2.65
CA SER A 164 4.74 -8.64 3.69
C SER A 164 4.18 -7.29 4.19
N ASN A 165 3.33 -6.61 3.41
CA ASN A 165 2.67 -5.37 3.79
C ASN A 165 1.70 -5.59 4.97
N PHE A 166 1.13 -6.79 5.11
CA PHE A 166 0.18 -7.12 6.19
C PHE A 166 0.83 -7.78 7.40
N LYS A 167 2.12 -8.11 7.33
CA LYS A 167 2.81 -8.86 8.38
C LYS A 167 2.64 -8.26 9.77
N TYR A 168 2.80 -6.94 9.91
CA TYR A 168 2.67 -6.27 11.21
C TYR A 168 1.26 -6.41 11.82
N ILE A 169 0.21 -6.44 10.99
CA ILE A 169 -1.18 -6.62 11.44
C ILE A 169 -1.39 -8.07 11.85
N ILE A 170 -0.91 -9.03 11.05
CA ILE A 170 -1.06 -10.46 11.32
C ILE A 170 -0.32 -10.84 12.59
N ASP A 171 0.91 -10.34 12.77
CA ASP A 171 1.69 -10.54 13.98
C ASP A 171 0.97 -9.92 15.19
N ALA A 172 0.40 -8.73 15.05
CA ALA A 172 -0.37 -8.08 16.12
C ALA A 172 -1.63 -8.87 16.50
N ILE A 173 -2.39 -9.36 15.52
CA ILE A 173 -3.58 -10.19 15.76
C ILE A 173 -3.16 -11.50 16.44
N THR A 174 -2.11 -12.14 15.94
CA THR A 174 -1.60 -13.40 16.49
C THR A 174 -1.17 -13.21 17.93
N TYR A 175 -0.37 -12.18 18.22
CA TYR A 175 0.07 -11.84 19.57
C TYR A 175 -1.11 -11.59 20.53
N ALA A 176 -2.10 -10.81 20.10
CA ALA A 176 -3.28 -10.48 20.90
C ALA A 176 -4.20 -11.68 21.16
N THR A 177 -4.21 -12.68 20.26
CA THR A 177 -5.14 -13.82 20.32
C THR A 177 -4.52 -15.10 20.86
N SER A 178 -3.21 -15.32 20.67
CA SER A 178 -2.49 -16.51 21.16
C SER A 178 -2.06 -16.38 22.63
N GLY A 179 -1.91 -15.16 23.15
CA GLY A 179 -1.51 -14.92 24.54
C GLY A 179 -0.06 -15.29 24.86
N GLU A 180 0.75 -15.67 23.86
CA GLU A 180 2.16 -15.99 24.04
C GLU A 180 2.98 -14.70 24.08
N LEU A 181 3.32 -14.29 25.30
CA LEU A 181 4.52 -13.49 25.54
C LEU A 181 5.71 -14.41 25.24
N GLU A 182 6.27 -14.37 24.03
CA GLU A 182 7.64 -14.85 23.86
C GLU A 182 8.48 -14.11 24.90
N LYS A 183 8.94 -14.86 25.91
CA LYS A 183 9.97 -14.39 26.82
C LYS A 183 11.21 -14.20 25.97
N GLU A 184 11.42 -12.99 25.47
CA GLU A 184 12.74 -12.59 25.00
C GLU A 184 13.71 -12.89 26.16
N ALA A 185 14.68 -13.75 25.86
CA ALA A 185 15.60 -14.30 26.83
C ALA A 185 16.25 -13.16 27.62
N SER A 186 16.13 -13.23 28.95
CA SER A 186 17.05 -12.48 29.80
C SER A 186 18.42 -13.12 29.66
N ASP A 187 19.31 -12.45 28.93
CA ASP A 187 20.74 -12.68 29.08
C ASP A 187 21.15 -12.10 30.45
N ASP A 188 21.16 -12.97 31.47
CA ASP A 188 21.90 -12.81 32.74
C ASP A 188 23.04 -13.83 32.78
#